data_AF-A0A836BT07-F1
#
_entry.id   AF-A0A836BT07-F1
#
_cell.length_a   1.000
_cell.length_b   1.000
_cell.length_c   1.000
_cell.angle_alpha   90.00
_cell.angle_beta   90.00
_cell.angle_gamma   90.00
#
_symmetry.space_group_name_H-M   'P 1'
#
loop_
_entity.id
_entity.type
_entity.pdbx_description
1 polymer ?
#
loop_
_entity_poly.entity_id
_entity_poly.type
_entity_poly.pdbx_seq_one_letter_code
_entity_poly.pdbx_strand_id
1 'polypeptide(L)'
;MPKATKAAKTNRVDPYHVFYEGLKEKATSLGRKEDCILVLEDFFEDTLTQEQVESIKTIITPKPVMPRFKKVLGELQSVGDMGCIRSVGSYESLEGQDIIKKHLRAIDRLIKANNYPETYSYCVALLWAVTVEDFWYSDTEDDKSVVKIFHKIQQHWKALWELPPVLLGGPDPQDRAVVEGLIEDLQDNIETASIEL
;
A
#
# COMPACT_ATOMS: atom_id res chain seq x y z
N MET A 1 -27.75 54.08 2.64
CA MET A 1 -26.92 52.97 2.10
C MET A 1 -27.08 51.76 3.01
N PRO A 2 -27.49 50.59 2.49
CA PRO A 2 -27.62 49.39 3.31
C PRO A 2 -26.23 48.89 3.72
N LYS A 3 -26.07 48.52 5.00
CA LYS A 3 -24.86 47.86 5.51
C LYS A 3 -24.78 46.46 4.91
N ALA A 4 -23.65 46.16 4.25
CA ALA A 4 -23.34 44.83 3.78
C ALA A 4 -23.27 43.86 4.98
N THR A 5 -24.16 42.88 4.98
CA THR A 5 -24.15 41.75 5.91
C THR A 5 -22.89 40.93 5.62
N LYS A 6 -21.96 40.82 6.58
CA LYS A 6 -20.87 39.85 6.50
C LYS A 6 -21.49 38.46 6.44
N ALA A 7 -21.32 37.78 5.31
CA ALA A 7 -21.66 36.37 5.19
C ALA A 7 -20.92 35.61 6.30
N ALA A 8 -21.66 34.85 7.09
CA ALA A 8 -21.07 33.93 8.06
C ALA A 8 -20.18 32.94 7.28
N LYS A 9 -18.89 32.88 7.63
CA LYS A 9 -18.04 31.76 7.22
C LYS A 9 -18.65 30.53 7.86
N THR A 10 -19.37 29.73 7.08
CA THR A 10 -19.72 28.37 7.49
C THR A 10 -18.41 27.65 7.76
N ASN A 11 -18.20 27.18 8.99
CA ASN A 11 -17.13 26.24 9.33
C ASN A 11 -17.41 24.95 8.55
N ARG A 12 -16.98 24.90 7.30
CA ARG A 12 -17.06 23.70 6.48
C ARG A 12 -15.98 22.77 7.03
N VAL A 13 -16.39 21.78 7.79
CA VAL A 13 -15.49 20.74 8.29
C VAL A 13 -14.98 19.98 7.07
N ASP A 14 -13.67 19.84 6.97
CA ASP A 14 -13.02 19.07 5.91
C ASP A 14 -13.46 17.60 5.99
N PRO A 15 -14.11 17.04 4.95
CA PRO A 15 -14.53 15.65 4.90
C PRO A 15 -13.39 14.67 5.21
N TYR A 16 -12.17 14.95 4.76
CA TYR A 16 -11.02 14.06 4.99
C TYR A 16 -10.66 14.00 6.47
N HIS A 17 -10.71 15.14 7.17
CA HIS A 17 -10.43 15.18 8.61
C HIS A 17 -11.43 14.31 9.40
N VAL A 18 -12.72 14.40 9.10
CA VAL A 18 -13.75 13.58 9.77
C VAL A 18 -13.52 12.09 9.53
N PHE A 19 -13.23 11.74 8.28
CA PHE A 19 -12.91 10.36 7.90
C PHE A 19 -11.68 9.83 8.64
N TYR A 20 -10.58 10.59 8.65
CA TYR A 20 -9.33 10.14 9.26
C TYR A 20 -9.43 10.01 10.79
N GLU A 21 -10.15 10.93 11.46
CA GLU A 21 -10.45 10.78 12.89
C GLU A 21 -11.30 9.52 13.16
N GLY A 22 -12.27 9.20 12.30
CA GLY A 22 -13.02 7.94 12.36
C GLY A 22 -12.12 6.69 12.24
N LEU A 23 -11.09 6.73 11.38
CA LEU A 23 -10.10 5.66 11.29
C LEU A 23 -9.26 5.53 12.56
N LYS A 24 -8.88 6.65 13.19
CA LYS A 24 -8.15 6.64 14.48
C LYS A 24 -8.99 6.04 15.60
N GLU A 25 -10.27 6.36 15.65
CA GLU A 25 -11.21 5.76 16.60
C GLU A 25 -11.35 4.24 16.37
N LYS A 26 -11.54 3.81 15.11
CA LYS A 26 -11.57 2.38 14.73
C LYS A 26 -10.26 1.69 15.14
N ALA A 27 -9.10 2.25 14.82
CA ALA A 27 -7.80 1.71 15.21
C ALA A 27 -7.66 1.60 16.75
N THR A 28 -8.06 2.62 17.48
CA THR A 28 -8.02 2.65 18.95
C THR A 28 -8.91 1.57 19.56
N SER A 29 -10.12 1.38 19.02
CA SER A 29 -11.05 0.32 19.46
C SER A 29 -10.47 -1.09 19.27
N LEU A 30 -9.53 -1.25 18.32
CA LEU A 30 -8.81 -2.49 18.05
C LEU A 30 -7.50 -2.60 18.85
N GLY A 31 -7.21 -1.62 19.72
CA GLY A 31 -5.97 -1.56 20.50
C GLY A 31 -4.74 -1.17 19.68
N ARG A 32 -4.93 -0.49 18.56
CA ARG A 32 -3.90 -0.12 17.58
C ARG A 32 -3.65 1.39 17.60
N LYS A 33 -2.49 1.80 17.10
CA LYS A 33 -2.08 3.20 17.00
C LYS A 33 -2.26 3.72 15.58
N GLU A 34 -2.08 5.02 15.40
CA GLU A 34 -2.19 5.69 14.09
C GLU A 34 -1.21 5.14 13.04
N ASP A 35 -0.02 4.69 13.45
CA ASP A 35 0.98 4.08 12.56
C ASP A 35 0.59 2.69 12.01
N CYS A 36 -0.51 2.12 12.51
CA CYS A 36 -1.14 0.91 11.98
C CYS A 36 -2.16 1.17 10.86
N ILE A 37 -2.51 2.43 10.61
CA ILE A 37 -3.48 2.81 9.58
C ILE A 37 -2.72 3.02 8.28
N LEU A 38 -3.10 2.28 7.24
CA LEU A 38 -2.67 2.55 5.87
C LEU A 38 -3.87 3.10 5.09
N VAL A 39 -3.70 4.29 4.56
CA VAL A 39 -4.64 4.93 3.64
C VAL A 39 -4.06 4.79 2.24
N LEU A 40 -4.79 4.12 1.36
CA LEU A 40 -4.34 3.76 0.01
C LEU A 40 -4.83 4.82 -0.97
N GLU A 41 -4.10 5.93 -0.99
CA GLU A 41 -4.43 7.10 -1.82
C GLU A 41 -3.19 7.64 -2.52
N ASP A 42 -3.40 8.03 -3.78
CA ASP A 42 -2.62 9.02 -4.50
C ASP A 42 -3.46 10.30 -4.59
N PHE A 43 -3.38 11.20 -3.61
CA PHE A 43 -3.99 12.52 -3.76
C PHE A 43 -3.01 13.64 -3.41
N PHE A 44 -2.75 14.44 -4.44
CA PHE A 44 -2.06 15.73 -4.40
C PHE A 44 -3.06 16.90 -4.38
N GLU A 45 -4.35 16.66 -4.13
CA GLU A 45 -5.38 17.70 -4.13
C GLU A 45 -5.60 18.30 -2.73
N ASP A 46 -5.66 19.63 -2.66
CA ASP A 46 -5.77 20.39 -1.40
C ASP A 46 -7.10 20.20 -0.66
N THR A 47 -8.15 19.66 -1.30
CA THR A 47 -9.46 19.36 -0.69
C THR A 47 -10.20 18.22 -1.39
N LEU A 48 -10.60 17.19 -0.65
CA LEU A 48 -11.43 16.09 -1.17
C LEU A 48 -12.94 16.34 -0.95
N THR A 49 -13.75 15.90 -1.91
CA THR A 49 -15.22 15.83 -1.76
C THR A 49 -15.62 14.64 -0.87
N GLN A 50 -16.83 14.67 -0.31
CA GLN A 50 -17.35 13.55 0.49
C GLN A 50 -17.37 12.22 -0.29
N GLU A 51 -17.74 12.25 -1.57
CA GLU A 51 -17.76 11.07 -2.44
C GLU A 51 -16.36 10.51 -2.69
N GLN A 52 -15.36 11.38 -2.89
CA GLN A 52 -13.96 10.96 -2.97
C GLN A 52 -13.47 10.36 -1.66
N VAL A 53 -13.90 10.91 -0.52
CA VAL A 53 -13.52 10.37 0.78
C VAL A 53 -14.11 8.99 1.04
N GLU A 54 -15.35 8.76 0.61
CA GLU A 54 -16.03 7.47 0.78
C GLU A 54 -15.45 6.35 -0.10
N SER A 55 -14.73 6.69 -1.18
CA SER A 55 -14.07 5.72 -2.06
C SER A 55 -12.65 5.35 -1.62
N ILE A 56 -12.11 6.04 -0.61
CA ILE A 56 -10.77 5.77 -0.09
C ILE A 56 -10.68 4.35 0.45
N LYS A 57 -9.81 3.55 -0.16
CA LYS A 57 -9.45 2.22 0.36
C LYS A 57 -8.54 2.40 1.58
N THR A 58 -8.83 1.69 2.66
CA THR A 58 -8.02 1.72 3.89
C THR A 58 -7.81 0.33 4.44
N ILE A 59 -6.70 0.14 5.14
CA ILE A 59 -6.40 -1.08 5.90
C ILE A 59 -5.91 -0.66 7.28
N ILE A 60 -6.49 -1.24 8.33
CA ILE A 60 -5.92 -1.14 9.67
C ILE A 60 -5.19 -2.44 9.98
N THR A 61 -3.89 -2.34 10.20
CA THR A 61 -3.01 -3.49 10.42
C THR A 61 -2.78 -3.75 11.92
N PRO A 62 -2.45 -4.97 12.35
CA PRO A 62 -2.19 -5.29 13.76
C PRO A 62 -0.83 -4.80 14.29
N LYS A 63 0.10 -4.42 13.40
CA LYS A 63 1.43 -3.89 13.72
C LYS A 63 1.69 -2.64 12.87
N PRO A 64 2.58 -1.72 13.30
CA PRO A 64 2.87 -0.52 12.53
C PRO A 64 3.21 -0.81 11.06
N VAL A 65 2.42 -0.25 10.15
CA VAL A 65 2.53 -0.43 8.70
C VAL A 65 3.21 0.77 8.05
N MET A 66 2.88 1.99 8.48
CA MET A 66 3.38 3.21 7.85
C MET A 66 4.91 3.33 7.85
N PRO A 67 5.63 3.02 8.96
CA PRO A 67 7.09 3.04 8.93
C PRO A 67 7.68 2.01 7.96
N ARG A 68 7.02 0.86 7.79
CA ARG A 68 7.45 -0.18 6.84
C ARG A 68 7.20 0.24 5.41
N PHE A 69 6.02 0.76 5.12
CA PHE A 69 5.66 1.28 3.81
C PHE A 69 6.63 2.38 3.38
N LYS A 70 6.82 3.42 4.21
CA LYS A 70 7.76 4.52 3.92
C LYS A 70 9.19 4.04 3.68
N LYS A 71 9.61 2.99 4.39
CA LYS A 71 10.92 2.39 4.18
C LYS A 71 11.02 1.70 2.82
N VAL A 72 10.07 0.83 2.48
CA VAL A 72 10.07 0.12 1.18
C VAL A 72 9.97 1.13 0.04
N LEU A 73 9.00 2.04 0.12
CA LEU A 73 8.78 3.09 -0.87
C LEU A 73 10.03 3.97 -1.03
N GLY A 74 10.63 4.42 0.07
CA GLY A 74 11.85 5.23 0.02
C GLY A 74 13.06 4.50 -0.56
N GLU A 75 13.20 3.19 -0.31
CA GLU A 75 14.22 2.36 -0.97
C GLU A 75 13.96 2.31 -2.49
N LEU A 76 12.71 2.10 -2.92
CA LEU A 76 12.34 2.05 -4.35
C LEU A 76 12.53 3.41 -5.04
N GLN A 77 12.01 4.49 -4.48
CA GLN A 77 12.13 5.86 -5.01
C GLN A 77 13.58 6.32 -5.10
N SER A 78 14.44 5.91 -4.15
CA SER A 78 15.86 6.27 -4.21
C SER A 78 16.59 5.76 -5.45
N VAL A 79 16.06 4.72 -6.08
CA VAL A 79 16.58 4.15 -7.34
C VAL A 79 15.76 4.68 -8.52
N GLY A 80 14.43 4.71 -8.42
CA GLY A 80 13.53 5.12 -9.50
C GLY A 80 13.61 6.60 -9.89
N ASP A 81 13.97 7.49 -8.95
CA ASP A 81 13.99 8.95 -9.15
C ASP A 81 15.39 9.56 -9.38
N MET A 82 16.40 8.75 -9.74
CA MET A 82 17.81 9.17 -9.88
C MET A 82 18.12 10.18 -11.02
N GLY A 83 17.11 10.77 -11.66
CA GLY A 83 17.25 11.96 -12.49
C GLY A 83 17.23 11.71 -13.98
N CYS A 84 16.12 12.14 -14.61
CA CYS A 84 15.96 12.44 -16.03
C CYS A 84 16.28 11.31 -17.03
N ILE A 85 15.19 10.72 -17.57
CA ILE A 85 15.12 9.69 -18.63
C ILE A 85 15.30 8.27 -18.09
N ARG A 86 14.18 7.68 -17.62
CA ARG A 86 14.06 6.23 -17.46
C ARG A 86 14.13 5.59 -18.84
N SER A 87 15.09 4.70 -19.05
CA SER A 87 15.20 3.90 -20.27
C SER A 87 14.70 2.48 -19.97
N VAL A 88 13.98 1.87 -20.90
CA VAL A 88 13.63 0.45 -20.80
C VAL A 88 14.93 -0.38 -20.75
N GLY A 89 15.03 -1.32 -19.80
CA GLY A 89 16.24 -2.12 -19.56
C GLY A 89 17.28 -1.42 -18.68
N SER A 90 16.90 -0.36 -17.98
CA SER A 90 17.78 0.39 -17.09
C SER A 90 18.19 -0.45 -15.85
N TYR A 91 19.38 -0.16 -15.33
CA TYR A 91 19.95 -0.84 -14.15
C TYR A 91 19.03 -0.70 -12.92
N GLU A 92 18.26 0.38 -12.92
CA GLU A 92 17.33 0.82 -11.89
C GLU A 92 16.20 -0.19 -11.68
N SER A 93 15.59 -0.73 -12.74
CA SER A 93 14.50 -1.72 -12.60
C SER A 93 14.99 -3.03 -11.97
N LEU A 94 16.21 -3.47 -12.29
CA LEU A 94 16.84 -4.63 -11.66
C LEU A 94 17.15 -4.38 -10.17
N GLU A 95 17.63 -3.18 -9.83
CA GLU A 95 17.87 -2.81 -8.43
C GLU A 95 16.55 -2.71 -7.64
N GLY A 96 15.48 -2.18 -8.25
CA GLY A 96 14.12 -2.21 -7.71
C GLY A 96 13.63 -3.63 -7.41
N GLN A 97 13.82 -4.56 -8.36
CA GLN A 97 13.52 -5.97 -8.16
C GLN A 97 14.32 -6.60 -7.02
N ASP A 98 15.59 -6.25 -6.86
CA ASP A 98 16.44 -6.74 -5.77
C ASP A 98 16.03 -6.20 -4.39
N ILE A 99 15.59 -4.94 -4.32
CA ILE A 99 14.95 -4.36 -3.13
C ILE A 99 13.70 -5.17 -2.76
N ILE A 100 12.81 -5.44 -3.73
CA ILE A 100 11.59 -6.23 -3.47
C ILE A 100 11.94 -7.64 -2.99
N LYS A 101 12.87 -8.33 -3.65
CA LYS A 101 13.36 -9.65 -3.23
C LYS A 101 13.92 -9.64 -1.81
N LYS A 102 14.65 -8.60 -1.41
CA LYS A 102 15.16 -8.43 -0.04
C LYS A 102 14.01 -8.34 0.97
N HIS A 103 12.95 -7.58 0.67
CA HIS A 103 11.76 -7.50 1.52
C HIS A 103 10.99 -8.82 1.59
N LEU A 104 10.81 -9.52 0.46
CA LEU A 104 10.20 -10.85 0.41
C LEU A 104 10.96 -11.87 1.26
N ARG A 105 12.30 -11.84 1.26
CA ARG A 105 13.13 -12.69 2.15
C ARG A 105 12.93 -12.35 3.62
N ALA A 106 12.69 -11.09 3.96
CA ALA A 106 12.39 -10.70 5.33
C ALA A 106 11.01 -11.23 5.78
N ILE A 107 10.01 -11.19 4.89
CA ILE A 107 8.69 -11.79 5.10
C ILE A 107 8.82 -13.31 5.30
N ASP A 108 9.61 -14.01 4.47
CA ASP A 108 9.87 -15.45 4.65
C ASP A 108 10.42 -15.78 6.06
N ARG A 109 11.28 -14.91 6.62
CA ARG A 109 11.80 -15.09 7.99
C ARG A 109 10.71 -14.91 9.05
N LEU A 110 9.79 -13.97 8.86
CA LEU A 110 8.68 -13.75 9.79
C LEU A 110 7.67 -14.90 9.74
N ILE A 111 7.37 -15.44 8.55
CA ILE A 111 6.57 -16.64 8.36
C ILE A 111 7.21 -17.82 9.10
N LYS A 112 8.52 -18.06 8.90
CA LYS A 112 9.26 -19.13 9.60
C LYS A 112 9.26 -18.96 11.12
N ALA A 113 9.22 -17.72 11.61
CA ALA A 113 9.15 -17.40 13.03
C ALA A 113 7.71 -17.46 13.59
N ASN A 114 6.70 -17.79 12.78
CA ASN A 114 5.27 -17.73 13.13
C ASN A 114 4.82 -16.35 13.65
N ASN A 115 5.48 -15.26 13.24
CA ASN A 115 5.13 -13.91 13.65
C ASN A 115 4.09 -13.30 12.69
N TYR A 116 2.91 -13.93 12.61
CA TYR A 116 1.90 -13.64 11.60
C TYR A 116 1.32 -12.22 11.63
N PRO A 117 1.09 -11.56 12.78
CA PRO A 117 0.65 -10.16 12.79
C PRO A 117 1.67 -9.22 12.15
N GLU A 118 2.97 -9.48 12.39
CA GLU A 118 4.05 -8.72 11.77
C GLU A 118 4.18 -9.03 10.28
N THR A 119 4.08 -10.31 9.91
CA THR A 119 4.07 -10.75 8.51
C THR A 119 2.96 -10.06 7.73
N TYR A 120 1.73 -10.08 8.24
CA TYR A 120 0.58 -9.44 7.61
C TYR A 120 0.83 -7.95 7.35
N SER A 121 1.24 -7.21 8.38
CA SER A 121 1.46 -5.76 8.28
C SER A 121 2.60 -5.44 7.31
N TYR A 122 3.62 -6.30 7.22
CA TYR A 122 4.70 -6.15 6.27
C TYR A 122 4.29 -6.51 4.84
N CYS A 123 3.46 -7.54 4.63
CA CYS A 123 2.90 -7.86 3.31
C CYS A 123 2.04 -6.72 2.79
N VAL A 124 1.20 -6.10 3.64
CA VAL A 124 0.41 -4.91 3.27
C VAL A 124 1.33 -3.77 2.83
N ALA A 125 2.35 -3.45 3.63
CA ALA A 125 3.30 -2.38 3.32
C ALA A 125 4.06 -2.63 2.01
N LEU A 126 4.51 -3.86 1.78
CA LEU A 126 5.22 -4.22 0.56
C LEU A 126 4.30 -4.15 -0.65
N LEU A 127 3.10 -4.75 -0.57
CA LEU A 127 2.14 -4.77 -1.67
C LEU A 127 1.82 -3.34 -2.12
N TRP A 128 1.50 -2.45 -1.18
CA TRP A 128 1.19 -1.07 -1.55
C TRP A 128 2.39 -0.36 -2.19
N ALA A 129 3.60 -0.53 -1.65
CA ALA A 129 4.78 0.11 -2.22
C ALA A 129 5.08 -0.36 -3.66
N VAL A 130 4.91 -1.66 -3.95
CA VAL A 130 5.17 -2.20 -5.30
C VAL A 130 4.05 -1.93 -6.30
N THR A 131 2.85 -1.59 -5.82
CA THR A 131 1.75 -1.11 -6.66
C THR A 131 1.93 0.37 -7.02
N VAL A 132 2.44 1.19 -6.09
CA VAL A 132 2.70 2.62 -6.32
C VAL A 132 3.90 2.84 -7.23
N GLU A 133 4.99 2.11 -7.03
CA GLU A 133 6.21 2.25 -7.82
C GLU A 133 6.23 1.19 -8.93
N ASP A 134 6.08 1.61 -10.19
CA ASP A 134 5.91 0.71 -11.33
C ASP A 134 7.21 0.32 -12.05
N PHE A 135 8.26 1.12 -11.91
CA PHE A 135 9.50 1.01 -12.69
C PHE A 135 10.17 -0.37 -12.61
N TRP A 136 9.96 -1.12 -11.52
CA TRP A 136 10.54 -2.46 -11.35
C TRP A 136 9.94 -3.50 -12.30
N TYR A 137 8.74 -3.25 -12.85
CA TYR A 137 8.11 -4.08 -13.89
C TYR A 137 7.87 -3.35 -15.22
N SER A 138 7.72 -2.01 -15.24
CA SER A 138 7.46 -1.28 -16.49
C SER A 138 8.72 -1.03 -17.33
N ASP A 139 9.89 -0.92 -16.70
CA ASP A 139 11.16 -0.54 -17.35
C ASP A 139 12.22 -1.67 -17.36
N THR A 140 11.80 -2.93 -17.31
CA THR A 140 12.70 -4.11 -17.19
C THR A 140 12.72 -4.96 -18.46
N GLU A 141 13.86 -5.63 -18.70
CA GLU A 141 13.98 -6.72 -19.69
C GLU A 141 13.97 -8.13 -19.03
N ASP A 142 14.01 -8.20 -17.69
CA ASP A 142 13.94 -9.46 -16.92
C ASP A 142 12.51 -9.80 -16.48
N ASP A 143 11.63 -10.03 -17.45
CA ASP A 143 10.23 -10.43 -17.24
C ASP A 143 10.12 -11.64 -16.31
N LYS A 144 11.07 -12.58 -16.41
CA LYS A 144 11.10 -13.79 -15.58
C LYS A 144 11.28 -13.47 -14.11
N SER A 145 12.02 -12.42 -13.77
CA SER A 145 12.18 -11.97 -12.39
C SER A 145 10.93 -11.27 -11.88
N VAL A 146 10.26 -10.46 -12.72
CA VAL A 146 8.95 -9.85 -12.40
C VAL A 146 7.92 -10.93 -12.07
N VAL A 147 7.75 -11.92 -12.95
CA VAL A 147 6.82 -13.05 -12.76
C VAL A 147 7.13 -13.80 -11.47
N LYS A 148 8.42 -14.06 -11.16
CA LYS A 148 8.81 -14.73 -9.91
C LYS A 148 8.49 -13.89 -8.68
N ILE A 149 8.71 -12.58 -8.74
CA ILE A 149 8.38 -11.65 -7.64
C ILE A 149 6.87 -11.66 -7.41
N PHE A 150 6.08 -11.47 -8.47
CA PHE A 150 4.62 -11.44 -8.39
C PHE A 150 4.06 -12.75 -7.83
N HIS A 151 4.48 -13.90 -8.37
CA HIS A 151 4.09 -15.20 -7.83
C HIS A 151 4.48 -15.37 -6.36
N LYS A 152 5.63 -14.85 -5.94
CA LYS A 152 6.07 -14.94 -4.55
C LYS A 152 5.18 -14.09 -3.63
N ILE A 153 4.75 -12.91 -4.07
CA ILE A 153 3.77 -12.07 -3.38
C ILE A 153 2.44 -12.82 -3.24
N GLN A 154 1.92 -13.39 -4.32
CA GLN A 154 0.68 -14.18 -4.29
C GLN A 154 0.79 -15.38 -3.34
N GLN A 155 1.91 -16.10 -3.35
CA GLN A 155 2.15 -17.22 -2.45
C GLN A 155 2.14 -16.80 -0.97
N HIS A 156 2.75 -15.66 -0.63
CA HIS A 156 2.71 -15.13 0.73
C HIS A 156 1.29 -14.79 1.17
N TRP A 157 0.51 -14.13 0.30
CA TRP A 157 -0.88 -13.79 0.60
C TRP A 157 -1.77 -15.01 0.71
N LYS A 158 -1.63 -15.98 -0.20
CA LYS A 158 -2.34 -17.26 -0.11
C LYS A 158 -2.06 -17.96 1.23
N ALA A 159 -0.79 -18.05 1.63
CA ALA A 159 -0.40 -18.67 2.88
C ALA A 159 -0.97 -17.92 4.10
N LEU A 160 -1.04 -16.58 4.06
CA LEU A 160 -1.68 -15.79 5.12
C LEU A 160 -3.18 -16.03 5.17
N TRP A 161 -3.87 -16.10 4.02
CA TRP A 161 -5.32 -16.30 3.94
C TRP A 161 -5.81 -17.69 4.31
N GLU A 162 -4.91 -18.67 4.33
CA GLU A 162 -5.17 -20.00 4.89
C GLU A 162 -5.19 -19.99 6.43
N LEU A 163 -4.66 -18.95 7.08
CA LEU A 163 -4.64 -18.82 8.53
C LEU A 163 -5.96 -18.25 9.08
N PRO A 164 -6.39 -18.66 10.29
CA PRO A 164 -7.48 -18.00 10.99
C PRO A 164 -7.21 -16.49 11.18
N PRO A 165 -8.20 -15.59 10.94
CA PRO A 165 -8.01 -14.14 11.05
C PRO A 165 -7.41 -13.70 12.39
N VAL A 166 -7.76 -14.38 13.49
CA VAL A 166 -7.21 -14.09 14.82
C VAL A 166 -5.68 -14.20 14.88
N LEU A 167 -5.08 -15.11 14.11
CA LEU A 167 -3.61 -15.25 14.06
C LEU A 167 -2.95 -14.10 13.28
N LEU A 168 -3.66 -13.54 12.31
CA LEU A 168 -3.25 -12.35 11.56
C LEU A 168 -3.48 -11.05 12.34
N GLY A 169 -4.00 -11.12 13.57
CA GLY A 169 -4.37 -9.96 14.37
C GLY A 169 -5.76 -9.38 14.07
N GLY A 170 -6.61 -10.18 13.41
CA GLY A 170 -8.03 -9.88 13.17
C GLY A 170 -8.28 -8.90 12.02
N PRO A 171 -7.79 -9.15 10.79
CA PRO A 171 -8.26 -8.42 9.62
C PRO A 171 -9.74 -8.72 9.41
N ASP A 172 -10.50 -7.69 9.05
CA ASP A 172 -11.92 -7.83 8.72
C ASP A 172 -12.10 -8.20 7.23
N PRO A 173 -13.31 -8.58 6.79
CA PRO A 173 -13.55 -8.92 5.37
C PRO A 173 -13.27 -7.76 4.40
N GLN A 174 -13.38 -6.51 4.87
CA GLN A 174 -13.08 -5.33 4.06
C GLN A 174 -11.57 -5.21 3.82
N ASP A 175 -10.74 -5.41 4.85
CA ASP A 175 -9.28 -5.45 4.71
C ASP A 175 -8.87 -6.49 3.65
N ARG A 176 -9.50 -7.67 3.68
CA ARG A 176 -9.24 -8.73 2.69
C ARG A 176 -9.61 -8.31 1.27
N ALA A 177 -10.81 -7.75 1.08
CA ALA A 177 -11.26 -7.31 -0.24
C ALA A 177 -10.35 -6.22 -0.81
N VAL A 178 -9.84 -5.31 0.04
CA VAL A 178 -8.89 -4.28 -0.37
C VAL A 178 -7.56 -4.91 -0.82
N VAL A 179 -7.03 -5.87 -0.06
CA VAL A 179 -5.78 -6.56 -0.43
C VAL A 179 -5.95 -7.38 -1.71
N GLU A 180 -7.03 -8.13 -1.85
CA GLU A 180 -7.32 -8.90 -3.07
C GLU A 180 -7.41 -7.97 -4.29
N GLY A 181 -8.11 -6.83 -4.15
CA GLY A 181 -8.16 -5.80 -5.19
C GLY A 181 -6.78 -5.21 -5.53
N LEU A 182 -5.90 -4.97 -4.54
CA LEU A 182 -4.53 -4.50 -4.82
C LEU A 182 -3.66 -5.54 -5.56
N ILE A 183 -3.88 -6.84 -5.30
CA ILE A 183 -3.18 -7.91 -6.02
C ILE A 183 -3.68 -7.98 -7.47
N GLU A 184 -4.98 -7.84 -7.69
CA GLU A 184 -5.59 -7.73 -9.02
C GLU A 184 -5.09 -6.49 -9.77
N ASP A 185 -5.11 -5.32 -9.13
CA ASP A 185 -4.59 -4.06 -9.69
C ASP A 185 -3.10 -4.22 -10.12
N LEU A 186 -2.28 -4.88 -9.28
CA LEU A 186 -0.87 -5.14 -9.61
C LEU A 186 -0.72 -6.15 -10.76
N GLN A 187 -1.55 -7.19 -10.80
CA GLN A 187 -1.57 -8.16 -11.89
C GLN A 187 -1.86 -7.47 -13.23
N ASP A 188 -2.95 -6.71 -13.28
CA ASP A 188 -3.40 -6.01 -14.48
C ASP A 188 -2.33 -5.01 -14.98
N ASN A 189 -1.63 -4.34 -14.05
CA ASN A 189 -0.53 -3.43 -14.38
C ASN A 189 0.67 -4.16 -15.00
N ILE A 190 1.05 -5.33 -14.47
CA ILE A 190 2.16 -6.13 -15.00
C ILE A 190 1.79 -6.69 -16.39
N GLU A 191 0.56 -7.18 -16.57
CA GLU A 191 0.07 -7.66 -17.86
C GLU A 191 0.00 -6.52 -18.89
N THR A 192 -0.40 -5.31 -18.47
CA THR A 192 -0.39 -4.11 -19.31
C THR A 192 1.02 -3.72 -19.76
N ALA A 193 2.04 -3.97 -18.92
CA ALA A 193 3.44 -3.84 -19.30
C ALA A 193 3.93 -4.95 -20.27
N SER A 194 3.00 -5.79 -20.78
CA SER A 194 3.26 -6.88 -21.74
C SER A 194 4.09 -8.04 -21.18
N ILE A 195 4.04 -8.24 -19.86
CA ILE A 195 4.69 -9.37 -19.19
C ILE A 195 3.66 -10.49 -18.96
N GLU A 196 3.92 -11.67 -19.51
CA GLU A 196 3.07 -12.86 -19.31
C GLU A 196 3.32 -13.47 -17.93
N LEU A 197 2.28 -13.47 -17.07
CA LEU A 197 2.31 -14.01 -15.70
C LEU A 197 2.08 -15.53 -15.62
#